data_AF-A0A061F794-F1
#
_entry.id   AF-A0A061F794-F1
#
_cell.length_a   1.000
_cell.length_b   1.000
_cell.length_c   1.000
_cell.angle_alpha   90.00
_cell.angle_beta   90.00
_cell.angle_gamma   90.00
#
_symmetry.space_group_name_H-M   'P 1'
#
loop_
_entity.id
_entity.type
_entity.pdbx_description
1 polymer ?
#
loop_
_entity_poly.entity_id
_entity_poly.type
_entity_poly.pdbx_seq_one_letter_code
_entity_poly.pdbx_strand_id
1 'polypeptide(L)'
;MHGPLYTYSNIMMPMSLVSKAAKHQLAELDLSFRHIWESSALSLITSLKLCLTPAAPPIYNIPTSIRFPRLKALYLICAKFQNEHSAQLLFSACPVLKELLVDKCSWNKINGVTISIFTLHTLTIYHHVASNYCLKIRCCSNLRFFKLWSDSLFEIEICSLPFPCYARVEIMPWGPLYKQVQLAHCTLKLLESLCPSAKFLRLSHGTLQPI
;
A
#
# COMPACT_ATOMS: atom_id res chain seq x y z
N MET A 1 -37.68 9.38 27.91
CA MET A 1 -37.51 9.25 26.45
C MET A 1 -36.05 8.85 26.18
N HIS A 2 -35.80 7.54 26.13
CA HIS A 2 -34.49 6.97 25.82
C HIS A 2 -34.43 6.70 24.31
N GLY A 3 -33.46 7.32 23.63
CA GLY A 3 -33.14 7.03 22.23
C GLY A 3 -32.50 5.64 22.08
N PRO A 4 -32.57 5.00 20.90
CA PRO A 4 -32.14 3.63 20.74
C PRO A 4 -30.61 3.52 20.84
N LEU A 5 -30.17 2.67 21.75
CA LEU A 5 -28.82 2.12 21.82
C LEU A 5 -28.58 1.29 20.56
N TYR A 6 -27.78 1.81 19.64
CA TYR A 6 -27.23 1.00 18.55
C TYR A 6 -26.24 0.00 19.16
N THR A 7 -26.71 -1.23 19.36
CA THR A 7 -25.89 -2.36 19.75
C THR A 7 -24.95 -2.70 18.60
N TYR A 8 -23.65 -2.56 18.85
CA TYR A 8 -22.60 -3.09 17.98
C TYR A 8 -22.74 -4.61 17.92
N SER A 9 -23.38 -5.13 16.88
CA SER A 9 -23.35 -6.56 16.57
C SER A 9 -21.95 -6.92 16.10
N ASN A 10 -21.11 -7.34 17.06
CA ASN A 10 -19.84 -8.00 16.85
C ASN A 10 -20.07 -9.32 16.09
N ILE A 11 -20.06 -9.27 14.76
CA ILE A 11 -19.93 -10.49 13.96
C ILE A 11 -18.44 -10.88 14.00
N MET A 12 -18.09 -11.60 15.06
CA MET A 12 -16.87 -12.37 15.17
C MET A 12 -16.90 -13.42 14.07
N MET A 13 -16.03 -13.32 13.05
CA MET A 13 -15.81 -14.48 12.19
C MET A 13 -15.22 -15.58 13.09
N PRO A 14 -15.79 -16.80 13.10
CA PRO A 14 -15.27 -17.86 13.95
C PRO A 14 -13.82 -18.18 13.56
N MET A 15 -12.90 -18.24 14.53
CA MET A 15 -11.50 -18.65 14.34
C MET A 15 -11.35 -20.02 13.66
N SER A 16 -12.42 -20.81 13.64
CA SER A 16 -12.53 -22.05 12.88
C SER A 16 -12.48 -21.83 11.36
N LEU A 17 -12.83 -20.66 10.82
CA LEU A 17 -12.76 -20.38 9.38
C LEU A 17 -11.35 -20.03 8.93
N VAL A 18 -10.62 -19.19 9.68
CA VAL A 18 -9.23 -18.79 9.37
C VAL A 18 -8.27 -19.99 9.50
N SER A 19 -8.45 -20.81 10.53
CA SER A 19 -7.67 -22.04 10.70
C SER A 19 -8.00 -23.12 9.65
N LYS A 20 -9.26 -23.21 9.20
CA LYS A 20 -9.66 -24.14 8.13
C LYS A 20 -9.20 -23.65 6.76
N ALA A 21 -9.22 -22.34 6.52
CA ALA A 21 -8.61 -21.68 5.36
C ALA A 21 -7.09 -21.95 5.28
N ALA A 22 -6.37 -21.79 6.39
CA ALA A 22 -4.94 -22.07 6.45
C ALA A 22 -4.58 -23.56 6.34
N LYS A 23 -5.47 -24.47 6.76
CA LYS A 23 -5.30 -25.92 6.60
C LYS A 23 -5.47 -26.41 5.17
N HIS A 24 -6.10 -25.64 4.28
CA HIS A 24 -6.42 -26.04 2.90
C HIS A 24 -5.45 -25.51 1.82
N GLN A 25 -4.20 -25.15 2.14
CA GLN A 25 -3.24 -24.59 1.17
C GLN A 25 -3.79 -23.38 0.39
N LEU A 26 -4.63 -22.54 1.01
CA LEU A 26 -5.11 -21.34 0.34
C LEU A 26 -3.93 -20.39 0.10
N ALA A 27 -3.62 -20.17 -1.18
CA ALA A 27 -2.54 -19.30 -1.60
C ALA A 27 -2.83 -17.82 -1.30
N GLU A 28 -4.11 -17.45 -1.19
CA GLU A 28 -4.60 -16.09 -1.04
C GLU A 28 -5.63 -16.01 0.11
N LEU A 29 -5.43 -15.06 1.02
CA LEU A 29 -6.36 -14.77 2.11
C LEU A 29 -6.84 -13.33 1.97
N ASP A 30 -8.16 -13.13 1.85
CA ASP A 30 -8.79 -11.80 1.90
C ASP A 30 -9.34 -11.58 3.32
N LEU A 31 -8.71 -10.70 4.10
CA LEU A 31 -9.18 -10.35 5.44
C LEU A 31 -9.88 -8.99 5.39
N SER A 32 -11.21 -9.03 5.52
CA SER A 32 -12.06 -7.83 5.68
C SER A 32 -12.45 -7.53 7.14
N PHE A 33 -11.89 -8.25 8.13
CA PHE A 33 -12.38 -8.23 9.52
C PHE A 33 -11.31 -7.89 10.58
N ARG A 34 -11.78 -7.28 11.68
CA ARG A 34 -10.99 -6.52 12.66
C ARG A 34 -10.31 -7.31 13.79
N HIS A 35 -10.50 -8.62 13.96
CA HIS A 35 -10.01 -9.28 15.20
C HIS A 35 -9.69 -10.78 15.08
N ILE A 36 -8.83 -11.19 14.14
CA ILE A 36 -8.31 -12.57 14.16
C ILE A 36 -6.84 -12.60 13.75
N TRP A 37 -5.97 -12.85 14.72
CA TRP A 37 -4.57 -13.19 14.48
C TRP A 37 -4.16 -14.33 15.44
N GLU A 38 -4.45 -15.58 15.06
CA GLU A 38 -3.74 -16.72 15.64
C GLU A 38 -2.48 -17.01 14.83
N SER A 39 -1.34 -17.00 15.53
CA SER A 39 0.02 -16.98 14.96
C SER A 39 0.37 -18.18 14.07
N SER A 40 -0.21 -19.36 14.32
CA SER A 40 0.20 -20.60 13.66
C SER A 40 -0.23 -20.69 12.18
N ALA A 41 -1.44 -20.25 11.87
CA ALA A 41 -2.03 -20.28 10.52
C ALA A 41 -1.33 -19.31 9.54
N LEU A 42 -0.80 -18.19 10.06
CA LEU A 42 -0.22 -17.11 9.26
C LEU A 42 1.15 -17.45 8.68
N SER A 43 1.81 -18.47 9.24
CA SER A 43 3.15 -18.92 8.83
C SER A 43 3.21 -19.53 7.42
N LEU A 44 2.07 -20.02 6.92
CA LEU A 44 1.97 -20.69 5.61
C LEU A 44 1.49 -19.77 4.48
N ILE A 45 0.98 -18.58 4.81
CA ILE A 45 0.37 -17.66 3.84
C ILE A 45 1.45 -17.08 2.93
N THR A 46 1.17 -17.11 1.63
CA THR A 46 2.09 -16.57 0.60
C THR A 46 1.53 -15.35 -0.13
N SER A 47 0.21 -15.16 -0.15
CA SER A 47 -0.46 -13.95 -0.61
C SER A 47 -1.53 -13.51 0.39
N LEU A 48 -1.58 -12.21 0.66
CA LEU A 48 -2.53 -11.61 1.60
C LEU A 48 -3.11 -10.34 0.98
N LYS A 49 -4.43 -10.27 0.95
CA LYS A 49 -5.18 -9.08 0.55
C LYS A 49 -5.92 -8.55 1.76
N LEU A 50 -5.69 -7.29 2.09
CA LEU A 50 -6.31 -6.59 3.19
C LEU A 50 -7.19 -5.49 2.62
N CYS A 51 -8.50 -5.76 2.58
CA CYS A 51 -9.51 -4.79 2.16
C CYS A 51 -10.17 -4.16 3.38
N LEU A 52 -9.87 -2.89 3.62
CA LEU A 52 -10.51 -2.13 4.70
C LEU A 52 -11.63 -1.25 4.15
N THR A 53 -12.69 -1.05 4.92
CA THR A 53 -13.75 -0.12 4.50
C THR A 53 -13.32 1.31 4.81
N PRO A 54 -13.81 2.33 4.08
CA PRO A 54 -13.52 3.73 4.39
C PRO A 54 -13.99 4.16 5.79
N ALA A 55 -14.94 3.44 6.40
CA ALA A 55 -15.38 3.66 7.78
C ALA A 55 -14.53 2.89 8.82
N ALA A 56 -13.60 2.04 8.38
CA ALA A 56 -12.74 1.29 9.28
C ALA A 56 -11.81 2.24 10.06
N PRO A 57 -11.46 1.87 11.32
CA PRO A 57 -10.49 2.59 12.11
C PRO A 57 -9.11 2.43 11.46
N PRO A 58 -8.16 3.32 11.78
CA PRO A 58 -6.76 3.07 11.48
C PRO A 58 -6.30 1.71 12.00
N ILE A 59 -5.33 1.09 11.31
CA ILE A 59 -4.58 -0.07 11.78
C ILE A 59 -3.73 0.41 12.95
N TYR A 60 -4.10 -0.03 14.15
CA TYR A 60 -3.34 0.17 15.37
C TYR A 60 -2.39 -1.01 15.53
N ASN A 61 -1.11 -0.72 15.78
CA ASN A 61 -0.06 -1.64 16.24
C ASN A 61 -0.35 -3.13 15.96
N ILE A 62 0.14 -3.63 14.82
CA ILE A 62 0.13 -5.07 14.56
C ILE A 62 0.95 -5.72 15.68
N PRO A 63 0.37 -6.69 16.43
CA PRO A 63 1.11 -7.39 17.47
C PRO A 63 2.42 -7.93 16.92
N THR A 64 3.52 -7.65 17.60
CA THR A 64 4.88 -8.04 17.18
C THR A 64 5.07 -9.56 17.10
N SER A 65 4.17 -10.33 17.71
CA SER A 65 4.08 -11.79 17.65
C SER A 65 3.55 -12.33 16.32
N ILE A 66 2.96 -11.48 15.50
CA ILE A 66 2.45 -11.87 14.18
C ILE A 66 3.54 -11.69 13.15
N ARG A 67 3.85 -12.77 12.44
CA ARG A 67 4.77 -12.75 11.31
C ARG A 67 4.16 -13.50 10.15
N PHE A 68 4.51 -13.04 8.96
CA PHE A 68 4.18 -13.66 7.69
C PHE A 68 5.48 -14.07 6.97
N PRO A 69 6.22 -15.06 7.53
CA PRO A 69 7.57 -15.42 7.07
C PRO A 69 7.62 -15.93 5.63
N ARG A 70 6.48 -16.33 5.05
CA ARG A 70 6.37 -16.84 3.68
C ARG A 70 5.62 -15.91 2.72
N LEU A 71 5.18 -14.74 3.20
CA LEU A 71 4.35 -13.83 2.41
C LEU A 71 5.16 -13.17 1.31
N LYS A 72 4.78 -13.46 0.07
CA LYS A 72 5.39 -12.95 -1.16
C LYS A 72 4.58 -11.83 -1.78
N ALA A 73 3.26 -11.80 -1.59
CA ALA A 73 2.40 -10.75 -2.12
C ALA A 73 1.51 -10.15 -1.02
N LEU A 74 1.46 -8.82 -0.95
CA LEU A 74 0.63 -8.06 -0.03
C LEU A 74 -0.13 -6.99 -0.79
N TYR A 75 -1.46 -7.05 -0.71
CA TYR A 75 -2.36 -6.10 -1.34
C TYR A 75 -3.09 -5.32 -0.25
N LEU A 76 -2.83 -4.02 -0.15
CA LEU A 76 -3.45 -3.12 0.79
C LEU A 76 -4.47 -2.27 0.05
N ILE A 77 -5.75 -2.40 0.42
CA ILE A 77 -6.84 -1.66 -0.21
C ILE A 77 -7.58 -0.87 0.86
N CYS A 78 -7.69 0.45 0.66
CA CYS A 78 -8.35 1.38 1.57
C CYS A 78 -7.78 1.33 3.01
N ALA A 79 -6.53 0.88 3.17
CA ALA A 79 -5.92 0.75 4.47
C ALA A 79 -5.57 2.11 5.07
N LYS A 80 -5.78 2.26 6.38
CA LYS A 80 -5.44 3.48 7.11
C LYS A 80 -4.40 3.13 8.16
N PHE A 81 -3.30 3.86 8.20
CA PHE A 81 -2.28 3.67 9.23
C PHE A 81 -2.41 4.77 10.28
N GLN A 82 -2.24 4.41 11.56
CA GLN A 82 -2.28 5.40 12.64
C GLN A 82 -1.07 6.33 12.59
N ASN A 83 0.11 5.76 12.30
CA ASN A 83 1.39 6.44 12.27
C ASN A 83 2.41 5.62 11.46
N GLU A 84 3.60 6.17 11.27
CA GLU A 84 4.72 5.53 10.56
C GLU A 84 5.10 4.18 11.16
N HIS A 85 5.10 4.10 12.48
CA HIS A 85 5.46 2.89 13.21
C HIS A 85 4.51 1.73 12.87
N SER A 86 3.21 1.97 12.78
CA SER A 86 2.22 0.94 12.41
C SER A 86 2.43 0.38 11.01
N ALA A 87 2.84 1.21 10.05
CA ALA A 87 3.19 0.77 8.70
C ALA A 87 4.50 -0.02 8.68
N GLN A 88 5.52 0.46 9.40
CA GLN A 88 6.81 -0.24 9.51
C GLN A 88 6.69 -1.61 10.17
N LEU A 89 5.86 -1.74 11.21
CA LEU A 89 5.57 -3.03 11.85
C LEU A 89 4.98 -4.03 10.84
N LEU A 90 4.03 -3.62 9.99
CA LEU A 90 3.45 -4.47 8.94
C LEU A 90 4.53 -4.97 7.97
N PHE A 91 5.36 -4.06 7.47
CA PHE A 91 6.42 -4.41 6.53
C PHE A 91 7.47 -5.31 7.16
N SER A 92 7.84 -5.06 8.42
CA SER A 92 8.78 -5.91 9.17
C SER A 92 8.26 -7.34 9.39
N ALA A 93 6.93 -7.52 9.44
CA ALA A 93 6.30 -8.82 9.58
C ALA A 93 6.39 -9.68 8.30
N CYS A 94 6.77 -9.10 7.15
CA CYS A 94 6.75 -9.74 5.84
C CYS A 94 8.15 -9.74 5.18
N PRO A 95 9.16 -10.45 5.75
CA PRO A 95 10.57 -10.30 5.35
C PRO A 95 10.91 -10.78 3.93
N VAL A 96 10.06 -11.63 3.33
CA VAL A 96 10.28 -12.23 2.00
C VAL A 96 9.34 -11.65 0.93
N LEU A 97 8.73 -10.51 1.21
CA LEU A 97 7.73 -9.87 0.35
C LEU A 97 8.35 -9.46 -0.99
N LYS A 98 7.72 -9.91 -2.09
CA LYS A 98 8.15 -9.66 -3.48
C LYS A 98 7.26 -8.66 -4.21
N GLU A 99 5.99 -8.61 -3.84
CA GLU A 99 4.98 -7.77 -4.45
C GLU A 99 4.18 -7.01 -3.40
N LEU A 100 4.07 -5.70 -3.60
CA LEU A 100 3.28 -4.80 -2.77
C LEU A 100 2.37 -3.96 -3.67
N LEU A 101 1.07 -4.01 -3.38
CA LEU A 101 0.07 -3.13 -3.94
C LEU A 101 -0.52 -2.25 -2.85
N VAL A 102 -0.60 -0.95 -3.13
CA VAL A 102 -1.22 0.06 -2.26
C VAL A 102 -2.29 0.76 -3.08
N ASP A 103 -3.56 0.58 -2.71
CA ASP A 103 -4.71 1.18 -3.39
C ASP A 103 -5.60 1.93 -2.39
N LYS A 104 -5.84 3.22 -2.62
CA LYS A 104 -6.69 4.08 -1.76
C LYS A 104 -6.29 4.09 -0.28
N CYS A 105 -5.04 3.74 0.03
CA CYS A 105 -4.56 3.78 1.41
C CYS A 105 -4.35 5.22 1.87
N SER A 106 -4.75 5.50 3.11
CA SER A 106 -4.61 6.82 3.71
C SER A 106 -3.48 6.81 4.74
N TRP A 107 -2.53 7.72 4.56
CA TRP A 107 -1.38 7.94 5.43
C TRP A 107 -1.59 9.16 6.31
N ASN A 108 -2.82 9.37 6.80
CA ASN A 108 -3.21 10.58 7.51
C ASN A 108 -2.27 10.84 8.71
N LYS A 109 -1.71 12.04 8.80
CA LYS A 109 -0.79 12.50 9.86
C LYS A 109 0.58 11.80 9.90
N ILE A 110 0.95 11.10 8.83
CA ILE A 110 2.27 10.48 8.67
C ILE A 110 3.14 11.42 7.83
N ASN A 111 4.37 11.71 8.28
CA ASN A 111 5.31 12.55 7.54
C ASN A 111 5.91 11.82 6.33
N GLY A 112 5.75 10.50 6.27
CA GLY A 112 5.99 9.67 5.10
C GLY A 112 6.25 8.23 5.50
N VAL A 113 6.20 7.31 4.55
CA VAL A 113 6.47 5.90 4.83
C VAL A 113 7.69 5.42 4.08
N THR A 114 8.59 4.81 4.82
CA THR A 114 9.78 4.16 4.27
C THR A 114 9.49 2.68 4.04
N ILE A 115 9.65 2.25 2.78
CA ILE A 115 9.55 0.84 2.37
C ILE A 115 10.97 0.32 2.11
N SER A 116 11.51 -0.39 3.11
CA SER A 116 12.86 -0.98 3.06
C SER A 116 12.78 -2.50 3.06
N ILE A 117 12.33 -3.07 1.94
CA ILE A 117 12.18 -4.52 1.76
C ILE A 117 13.04 -4.94 0.57
N PHE A 118 14.24 -5.44 0.83
CA PHE A 118 15.21 -5.75 -0.24
C PHE A 118 14.75 -6.86 -1.20
N THR A 119 13.82 -7.71 -0.77
CA THR A 119 13.19 -8.77 -1.57
C THR A 119 12.05 -8.27 -2.44
N LEU A 120 11.60 -7.02 -2.27
CA LEU A 120 10.51 -6.43 -3.02
C LEU A 120 10.95 -6.10 -4.44
N HIS A 121 10.26 -6.69 -5.42
CA HIS A 121 10.51 -6.53 -6.84
C HIS A 121 9.43 -5.74 -7.56
N THR A 122 8.20 -5.78 -7.06
CA THR A 122 7.05 -5.15 -7.68
C THR A 122 6.38 -4.21 -6.68
N LEU A 123 6.28 -2.94 -7.05
CA LEU A 123 5.53 -1.94 -6.30
C LEU A 123 4.47 -1.31 -7.21
N THR A 124 3.20 -1.41 -6.80
CA THR A 124 2.07 -0.78 -7.48
C THR A 124 1.34 0.16 -6.52
N ILE A 125 1.13 1.40 -6.94
CA ILE A 125 0.48 2.44 -6.15
C ILE A 125 -0.68 3.05 -6.96
N TYR A 126 -1.88 3.06 -6.37
CA TYR A 126 -3.05 3.81 -6.84
C TYR A 126 -3.44 4.86 -5.78
N HIS A 127 -3.14 6.13 -6.07
CA HIS A 127 -3.35 7.25 -5.14
C HIS A 127 -4.44 8.20 -5.64
N HIS A 128 -5.47 8.45 -4.81
CA HIS A 128 -6.73 9.12 -5.20
C HIS A 128 -7.05 10.39 -4.38
N VAL A 129 -7.72 11.39 -4.98
CA VAL A 129 -8.09 12.72 -4.39
C VAL A 129 -8.84 12.62 -3.06
N ALA A 130 -9.57 11.54 -2.82
CA ALA A 130 -10.27 11.34 -1.55
C ALA A 130 -9.32 11.32 -0.32
N SER A 131 -8.01 11.13 -0.51
CA SER A 131 -7.02 11.47 0.51
C SER A 131 -6.61 12.93 0.34
N ASN A 132 -7.14 13.83 1.17
CA ASN A 132 -6.76 15.26 1.24
C ASN A 132 -5.30 15.51 1.66
N TYR A 133 -4.40 14.55 1.43
CA TYR A 133 -3.04 14.50 1.95
C TYR A 133 -2.08 14.11 0.85
N CYS A 134 -0.92 14.74 0.86
CA CYS A 134 0.19 14.39 -0.01
C CYS A 134 0.70 12.98 0.35
N LEU A 135 0.72 12.06 -0.62
CA LEU A 135 1.35 10.76 -0.44
C LEU A 135 2.86 10.92 -0.35
N LYS A 136 3.48 10.53 0.76
CA LYS A 136 4.95 10.57 0.92
C LYS A 136 5.50 9.15 1.09
N ILE A 137 6.25 8.67 0.11
CA ILE A 137 6.87 7.34 0.14
C ILE A 137 8.35 7.45 -0.20
N ARG A 138 9.19 6.88 0.65
CA ARG A 138 10.60 6.59 0.35
C ARG A 138 10.75 5.09 0.17
N CYS A 139 11.09 4.63 -1.03
CA CYS A 139 11.27 3.21 -1.32
C CYS A 139 12.75 2.88 -1.55
N CYS A 140 13.34 2.13 -0.61
CA CYS A 140 14.70 1.63 -0.73
C CYS A 140 14.65 0.09 -0.88
N SER A 141 14.35 -0.39 -2.09
CA SER A 141 14.11 -1.82 -2.39
C SER A 141 14.66 -2.18 -3.77
N ASN A 142 14.85 -3.47 -4.06
CA ASN A 142 15.37 -3.92 -5.36
C ASN A 142 14.24 -4.06 -6.41
N LEU A 143 13.59 -2.94 -6.73
CA LEU A 143 12.43 -2.91 -7.62
C LEU A 143 12.79 -3.19 -9.08
N ARG A 144 12.14 -4.19 -9.66
CA ARG A 144 12.19 -4.49 -11.10
C ARG A 144 11.00 -3.89 -11.84
N PHE A 145 9.88 -3.72 -11.14
CA PHE A 145 8.64 -3.15 -11.68
C PHE A 145 8.07 -2.11 -10.73
N PHE A 146 7.83 -0.92 -11.25
CA PHE A 146 7.16 0.17 -10.55
C PHE A 146 5.96 0.64 -11.36
N LYS A 147 4.80 0.74 -10.72
CA LYS A 147 3.61 1.36 -11.30
C LYS A 147 3.04 2.39 -10.35
N LEU A 148 2.85 3.60 -10.88
CA LEU A 148 2.13 4.67 -10.22
C LEU A 148 0.94 5.08 -11.06
N TRP A 149 -0.21 5.13 -10.42
CA TRP A 149 -1.36 5.89 -10.89
C TRP A 149 -1.71 6.94 -9.84
N SER A 150 -1.89 8.20 -10.24
CA SER A 150 -2.34 9.21 -9.30
C SER A 150 -3.10 10.37 -9.94
N ASP A 151 -4.10 10.88 -9.21
CA ASP A 151 -4.81 12.13 -9.49
C ASP A 151 -4.55 13.23 -8.44
N SER A 152 -3.54 13.02 -7.57
CA SER A 152 -3.32 13.77 -6.32
C SER A 152 -1.84 14.01 -6.02
N LEU A 153 -1.53 15.02 -5.22
CA LEU A 153 -0.14 15.37 -4.91
C LEU A 153 0.58 14.23 -4.19
N PHE A 154 1.81 13.96 -4.61
CA PHE A 154 2.68 12.95 -4.01
C PHE A 154 4.14 13.42 -3.97
N GLU A 155 4.92 12.74 -3.15
CA GLU A 155 6.36 12.84 -3.01
C GLU A 155 6.86 11.40 -2.88
N ILE A 156 7.33 10.85 -4.00
CA ILE A 156 7.83 9.48 -4.07
C ILE A 156 9.30 9.53 -4.44
N GLU A 157 10.13 8.98 -3.58
CA GLU A 157 11.55 8.82 -3.79
C GLU A 157 11.91 7.34 -3.87
N ILE A 158 12.63 6.95 -4.92
CA ILE A 158 13.10 5.57 -5.10
C ILE A 158 14.62 5.57 -4.97
N CYS A 159 15.13 5.01 -3.88
CA CYS A 159 16.53 5.16 -3.45
C CYS A 159 17.52 4.37 -4.33
N SER A 160 17.10 3.22 -4.84
CA SER A 160 17.95 2.37 -5.68
C SER A 160 17.06 1.49 -6.54
N LEU A 161 17.34 1.47 -7.83
CA LEU A 161 16.67 0.58 -8.78
C LEU A 161 17.72 -0.37 -9.35
N PRO A 162 17.55 -1.70 -9.24
CA PRO A 162 18.38 -2.63 -9.98
C PRO A 162 18.19 -2.39 -11.48
N PHE A 163 19.30 -2.24 -12.20
CA PHE A 163 19.27 -2.20 -13.65
C PHE A 163 19.00 -3.62 -14.17
N PRO A 164 18.01 -3.84 -15.06
CA PRO A 164 17.00 -2.90 -15.57
C PRO A 164 15.68 -2.86 -14.77
N CYS A 165 15.12 -1.66 -14.53
CA CYS A 165 13.79 -1.45 -13.97
C CYS A 165 12.75 -1.06 -15.05
N TYR A 166 11.53 -1.58 -14.94
CA TYR A 166 10.35 -1.18 -15.72
C TYR A 166 9.48 -0.23 -14.88
N ALA A 167 9.20 0.96 -15.40
CA ALA A 167 8.34 1.93 -14.75
C ALA A 167 7.13 2.31 -15.63
N ARG A 168 5.94 2.34 -15.02
CA ARG A 168 4.73 2.93 -15.62
C ARG A 168 4.19 4.01 -14.71
N VAL A 169 4.09 5.23 -15.22
CA VAL A 169 3.57 6.39 -14.49
C VAL A 169 2.37 6.96 -15.23
N GLU A 170 1.24 7.00 -14.55
CA GLU A 170 -0.04 7.46 -15.09
C GLU A 170 -0.63 8.52 -14.17
N ILE A 171 -0.41 9.78 -14.53
CA ILE A 171 -0.90 10.93 -13.78
C ILE A 171 -2.11 11.53 -14.49
N MET A 172 -3.17 11.74 -13.71
CA MET A 172 -4.40 12.37 -14.15
C MET A 172 -4.52 13.73 -13.44
N PRO A 173 -4.17 14.84 -14.09
CA PRO A 173 -4.25 16.15 -13.46
C PRO A 173 -5.72 16.60 -13.37
N TRP A 174 -6.34 16.43 -12.19
CA TRP A 174 -7.68 16.93 -11.90
C TRP A 174 -7.64 18.20 -11.05
N GLY A 175 -8.56 19.13 -11.32
CA GLY A 175 -8.74 20.35 -10.53
C GLY A 175 -8.07 21.59 -11.14
N PRO A 176 -7.94 22.68 -10.36
CA PRO A 176 -7.48 23.97 -10.83
C PRO A 176 -6.02 23.96 -11.30
N LEU A 177 -5.67 24.86 -12.22
CA LEU A 177 -4.36 24.94 -12.88
C LEU A 177 -3.17 24.84 -11.91
N TYR A 178 -3.23 25.55 -10.77
CA TYR A 178 -2.15 25.51 -9.79
C TYR A 178 -1.87 24.11 -9.22
N LYS A 179 -2.91 23.26 -9.05
CA LYS A 179 -2.73 21.86 -8.63
C LYS A 179 -2.11 21.03 -9.74
N GLN A 180 -2.49 21.29 -10.99
CA GLN A 180 -1.92 20.60 -12.15
C GLN A 180 -0.42 20.90 -12.29
N VAL A 181 -0.02 22.17 -12.12
CA VAL A 181 1.39 22.59 -12.09
C VAL A 181 2.15 21.89 -10.97
N GLN A 182 1.58 21.84 -9.75
CA GLN A 182 2.21 21.13 -8.62
C GLN A 182 2.37 19.63 -8.90
N LEU A 183 1.35 18.99 -9.47
CA LEU A 183 1.39 17.59 -9.89
C LEU A 183 2.48 17.33 -10.93
N ALA A 184 2.65 18.21 -11.92
CA ALA A 184 3.71 18.11 -12.90
C ALA A 184 5.09 18.22 -12.25
N HIS A 185 5.30 19.16 -11.32
CA HIS A 185 6.55 19.25 -10.56
C HIS A 185 6.86 17.99 -9.76
N CYS A 186 5.87 17.43 -9.05
CA CYS A 186 6.03 16.17 -8.32
C CYS A 186 6.36 15.00 -9.26
N THR A 187 5.71 14.96 -10.42
CA THR A 187 5.94 13.95 -11.44
C THR A 187 7.37 14.05 -12.00
N LEU A 188 7.83 15.25 -12.34
CA LEU A 188 9.20 15.47 -12.82
C LEU A 188 10.25 14.96 -11.83
N LYS A 189 10.11 15.30 -10.54
CA LYS A 189 11.00 14.79 -9.48
C LYS A 189 11.03 13.26 -9.39
N LEU A 190 9.86 12.62 -9.51
CA LEU A 190 9.79 11.15 -9.55
C LEU A 190 10.52 10.61 -10.79
N LEU A 191 10.30 11.20 -11.96
CA LEU A 191 10.97 10.78 -13.19
C LEU A 191 12.48 10.96 -13.10
N GLU A 192 12.99 12.05 -12.53
CA GLU A 192 14.42 12.25 -12.26
C GLU A 192 15.01 11.13 -11.40
N SER A 193 14.26 10.62 -10.42
CA SER A 193 14.69 9.47 -9.60
C SER A 193 14.64 8.13 -10.35
N LEU A 194 13.75 7.98 -11.33
CA LEU A 194 13.54 6.74 -12.10
C LEU A 194 14.50 6.63 -13.30
N CYS A 195 14.72 7.74 -14.02
CA CYS A 195 15.42 7.80 -15.30
C CYS A 195 16.82 7.19 -15.30
N PRO A 196 17.67 7.37 -14.26
CA PRO A 196 19.00 6.77 -14.24
C PRO A 196 18.98 5.26 -14.41
N SER A 197 17.93 4.57 -13.94
CA SER A 197 17.88 3.09 -13.87
C SER A 197 16.75 2.44 -14.69
N ALA A 198 15.89 3.24 -15.31
CA ALA A 198 14.77 2.75 -16.09
C ALA A 198 15.24 2.23 -17.46
N LYS A 199 15.02 0.95 -17.74
CA LYS A 199 15.16 0.39 -19.10
C LYS A 199 13.95 0.71 -19.96
N PHE A 200 12.79 0.83 -19.31
CA PHE A 200 11.54 1.15 -19.97
C PHE A 200 10.71 2.05 -19.07
N LEU A 201 10.32 3.20 -19.59
CA LEU A 201 9.44 4.16 -18.94
C LEU A 201 8.22 4.38 -19.84
N ARG A 202 7.03 4.07 -19.33
CA ARG A 202 5.77 4.40 -19.99
C ARG A 202 5.05 5.49 -19.23
N LEU A 203 4.83 6.60 -19.91
CA LEU A 203 4.01 7.71 -19.44
C LEU A 203 2.64 7.64 -20.11
N SER A 204 1.61 8.07 -19.40
CA SER A 204 0.28 8.21 -19.99
C SER A 204 0.17 9.52 -20.77
N HIS A 205 -0.78 9.59 -21.71
CA HIS A 205 -1.04 10.80 -22.49
C HIS A 205 -1.34 12.02 -21.58
N GLY A 206 -2.14 11.83 -20.53
CA GLY A 206 -2.46 12.90 -19.57
C GLY A 206 -1.26 13.38 -18.74
N THR A 207 -0.18 12.58 -18.68
CA THR A 207 1.08 12.95 -18.01
C THR A 207 1.95 13.86 -18.87
N LEU A 208 1.74 13.87 -20.20
CA LEU A 208 2.53 14.61 -21.18
C LEU A 208 1.81 15.84 -21.76
N GLN A 209 0.58 16.12 -21.34
CA GLN A 209 -0.16 17.26 -21.86
C GLN A 209 0.50 18.58 -21.41
N PRO A 210 0.70 19.54 -22.32
CA PRO A 210 1.12 20.89 -21.95
C PRO A 210 0.10 21.49 -20.97
N ILE A 211 0.60 22.06 -19.88
CA ILE A 211 -0.20 22.85 -18.92
C ILE A 211 -0.46 24.23 -19.50
#